data_AF-A0A1Q7CGW4-F1
#
_entry.id   AF-A0A1Q7CGW4-F1
#
_cell.length_a   1.000
_cell.length_b   1.000
_cell.length_c   1.000
_cell.angle_alpha   90.00
_cell.angle_beta   90.00
_cell.angle_gamma   90.00
#
_symmetry.space_group_name_H-M   'P 1'
#
loop_
_entity.id
_entity.type
_entity.pdbx_description
1 polymer ?
#
loop_
_entity_poly.entity_id
_entity_poly.type
_entity_poly.pdbx_seq_one_letter_code
_entity_poly.pdbx_strand_id
1 'polypeptide(L)'
;MLRRGAATFALVLFFLAWGAGGASAAGSQDLWPNGAAGSRANTEWRTSSYGGGLLLRRTLLKVFLNTGEVLDLGSSAIGQGSSDIIVWNPGLVTGPIGTEDVSAAPSFSCNGQRAGVQGQITLRAQELAGPDTIPAGGVAGGYFPCHYAAPSTGIYNIAFTGPAGFALVPDADGTIGADVALANANDTSAAQGTSVAAWDATVRSSLASTTNITGRVFTYYLTLFTGGNGLPVFPTVYAVTGDGYRYQVDLRGMDPNGWVSYGNQRGFLNSDGATPLYHDAVATGAGSPGQLTNIQGGVTFDLPSFPLFFEPPSNATITALGLPLAPTAPVMTSLAFVGNLGGNTSLVNSGGTFTYASNVPGVYEIVISRDGVNFDPTLPANRVLRGVRPAGAQTVSWDGKDNSNTFFPVGSYQVHARFHGGEYHFPMIDVENDTQGGATILQRPHPRTPSTVSARRPPSARSARRPTATTTSRARAPLATPRASTRGPSSPAAPCWRPSTSWLPPRTSA
;
A
#
# COMPACT_ATOMS: atom_id res chain seq x y z
N MET A 1 -25.87 34.29 60.53
CA MET A 1 -24.68 33.46 60.28
C MET A 1 -25.10 32.17 59.58
N LEU A 2 -24.41 31.73 58.52
CA LEU A 2 -24.43 30.36 57.95
C LEU A 2 -25.80 29.81 57.44
N ARG A 3 -25.88 28.86 56.51
CA ARG A 3 -25.04 28.53 55.32
C ARG A 3 -25.82 27.52 54.46
N ARG A 4 -25.72 27.63 53.12
CA ARG A 4 -26.18 26.65 52.10
C ARG A 4 -27.72 26.53 51.97
N GLY A 5 -28.26 26.16 50.81
CA GLY A 5 -27.61 25.87 49.53
C GLY A 5 -28.54 26.12 48.34
N ALA A 6 -27.96 26.44 47.18
CA ALA A 6 -28.68 26.75 45.96
C ALA A 6 -28.36 25.73 44.85
N ALA A 7 -29.42 25.19 44.25
CA ALA A 7 -29.48 24.47 42.98
C ALA A 7 -30.99 24.49 42.57
N THR A 8 -31.40 24.55 41.31
CA THR A 8 -30.69 24.32 40.05
C THR A 8 -31.24 25.26 38.97
N PHE A 9 -30.39 25.92 38.17
CA PHE A 9 -30.82 26.61 36.95
C PHE A 9 -29.67 26.70 35.92
N ALA A 10 -30.04 26.75 34.64
CA ALA A 10 -29.19 27.06 33.49
C ALA A 10 -27.86 26.28 33.33
N LEU A 11 -27.92 25.14 32.63
CA LEU A 11 -26.79 24.67 31.81
C LEU A 11 -27.30 24.10 30.47
N VAL A 12 -27.74 25.00 29.60
CA VAL A 12 -28.05 24.74 28.18
C VAL A 12 -27.20 25.73 27.38
N LEU A 13 -26.63 25.28 26.25
CA LEU A 13 -25.51 25.89 25.49
C LEU A 13 -24.10 25.58 26.04
N PHE A 14 -23.60 24.37 25.73
CA PHE A 14 -22.23 24.09 25.25
C PHE A 14 -22.07 22.57 25.06
N PHE A 15 -22.27 22.05 23.84
CA PHE A 15 -21.75 20.76 23.30
C PHE A 15 -22.33 20.48 21.90
N LEU A 16 -22.14 21.40 20.95
CA LEU A 16 -22.42 21.19 19.51
C LEU A 16 -21.16 21.33 18.64
N ALA A 17 -19.99 21.10 19.26
CA ALA A 17 -18.69 21.13 18.61
C ALA A 17 -18.00 19.76 18.73
N TRP A 18 -18.62 18.73 18.14
CA TRP A 18 -18.00 17.40 18.06
C TRP A 18 -18.30 16.75 16.71
N GLY A 19 -17.27 16.60 15.87
CA GLY A 19 -17.27 15.63 14.79
C GLY A 19 -18.29 15.82 13.68
N ALA A 20 -18.38 17.02 13.09
CA ALA A 20 -18.57 17.05 11.65
C ALA A 20 -17.31 16.42 11.03
N GLY A 21 -17.35 15.11 10.76
CA GLY A 21 -16.29 14.46 10.00
C GLY A 21 -16.22 15.13 8.64
N GLY A 22 -15.03 15.56 8.21
CA GLY A 22 -14.84 16.15 6.89
C GLY A 22 -15.41 15.21 5.83
N ALA A 23 -16.08 15.78 4.82
CA ALA A 23 -16.51 15.02 3.68
C ALA A 23 -15.26 14.56 2.93
N SER A 24 -14.81 13.33 3.22
CA SER A 24 -13.62 12.73 2.62
C SER A 24 -13.70 12.84 1.10
N ALA A 25 -12.65 13.37 0.49
CA ALA A 25 -12.64 13.85 -0.89
C ALA A 25 -11.32 13.39 -1.51
N ALA A 26 -11.42 12.43 -2.43
CA ALA A 26 -10.29 11.61 -2.86
C ALA A 26 -9.20 12.47 -3.53
N GLY A 27 -8.08 12.68 -2.82
CA GLY A 27 -7.12 13.73 -3.16
C GLY A 27 -5.76 13.59 -2.49
N SER A 28 -4.86 14.54 -2.75
CA SER A 28 -3.60 14.67 -2.03
C SER A 28 -3.79 14.90 -0.53
N GLN A 29 -4.97 15.35 -0.08
CA GLN A 29 -5.32 15.41 1.35
C GLN A 29 -5.43 14.04 2.03
N ASP A 30 -5.60 12.93 1.31
CA ASP A 30 -5.60 11.59 1.92
C ASP A 30 -4.17 11.10 2.19
N LEU A 31 -3.24 11.45 1.31
CA LEU A 31 -1.80 11.26 1.51
C LEU A 31 -1.28 12.19 2.62
N TRP A 32 -1.80 13.42 2.65
CA TRP A 32 -1.42 14.48 3.57
C TRP A 32 -2.65 14.96 4.37
N PRO A 33 -3.16 14.19 5.36
CA PRO A 33 -4.35 14.57 6.13
C PRO A 33 -4.15 15.83 6.99
N ASN A 34 -5.25 16.38 7.52
CA ASN A 34 -5.16 17.50 8.47
C ASN A 34 -4.36 17.08 9.72
N GLY A 35 -3.31 17.83 10.04
CA GLY A 35 -2.37 17.46 11.11
C GLY A 35 -1.38 16.35 10.75
N ALA A 36 -1.17 16.03 9.46
CA ALA A 36 -0.12 15.10 9.02
C ALA A 36 1.26 15.51 9.54
N ALA A 37 2.06 14.50 9.89
CA ALA A 37 3.42 14.67 10.39
C ALA A 37 4.45 14.62 9.23
N GLY A 38 5.63 15.19 9.46
CA GLY A 38 6.73 15.18 8.50
C GLY A 38 6.53 16.14 7.32
N SER A 39 7.01 15.73 6.15
CA SER A 39 7.00 16.50 4.91
C SER A 39 5.88 16.07 3.96
N ARG A 40 5.57 16.95 3.01
CA ARG A 40 4.75 16.67 1.81
C ARG A 40 5.67 16.23 0.68
N ALA A 41 5.18 15.35 -0.18
CA ALA A 41 5.73 15.13 -1.51
C ALA A 41 4.71 15.50 -2.60
N ASN A 42 5.20 16.09 -3.69
CA ASN A 42 4.43 16.37 -4.89
C ASN A 42 4.21 15.08 -5.68
N THR A 43 3.10 15.00 -6.41
CA THR A 43 2.80 13.90 -7.35
C THR A 43 3.44 14.20 -8.71
N GLU A 44 4.23 13.25 -9.23
CA GLU A 44 4.98 13.43 -10.48
C GLU A 44 4.17 13.11 -11.74
N TRP A 45 4.50 13.79 -12.84
CA TRP A 45 4.14 13.43 -14.21
C TRP A 45 5.35 13.59 -15.14
N ARG A 46 6.12 12.51 -15.37
CA ARG A 46 7.39 12.50 -16.11
C ARG A 46 7.47 11.38 -17.16
N THR A 47 8.57 11.39 -17.92
CA THR A 47 8.94 10.44 -19.00
C THR A 47 10.17 9.60 -18.66
N SER A 48 10.98 10.05 -17.72
CA SER A 48 12.02 9.28 -17.04
C SER A 48 11.41 8.07 -16.31
N SER A 49 12.24 7.05 -16.05
CA SER A 49 11.75 5.77 -15.56
C SER A 49 12.70 5.09 -14.58
N TYR A 50 12.12 4.20 -13.78
CA TYR A 50 12.83 3.21 -12.98
C TYR A 50 12.77 1.82 -13.63
N GLY A 51 13.69 0.95 -13.24
CA GLY A 51 13.72 -0.44 -13.69
C GLY A 51 13.97 -0.59 -15.19
N GLY A 52 14.81 0.27 -15.77
CA GLY A 52 15.20 0.16 -17.18
C GLY A 52 14.09 0.45 -18.19
N GLY A 53 13.09 1.26 -17.81
CA GLY A 53 11.92 1.56 -18.65
C GLY A 53 10.62 0.89 -18.19
N LEU A 54 10.65 0.05 -17.14
CA LEU A 54 9.47 -0.67 -16.66
C LEU A 54 8.40 0.25 -16.05
N LEU A 55 8.84 1.27 -15.30
CA LEU A 55 7.97 2.18 -14.55
C LEU A 55 8.33 3.63 -14.87
N LEU A 56 7.48 4.33 -15.63
CA LEU A 56 7.59 5.78 -15.84
C LEU A 56 7.34 6.52 -14.52
N ARG A 57 8.05 7.63 -14.27
CA ARG A 57 7.89 8.50 -13.10
C ARG A 57 6.66 9.39 -13.22
N ARG A 58 5.48 8.79 -13.43
CA ARG A 58 4.19 9.48 -13.51
C ARG A 58 3.08 8.74 -12.80
N THR A 59 2.26 9.44 -12.02
CA THR A 59 1.09 8.84 -11.37
C THR A 59 -0.13 8.99 -12.28
N LEU A 60 -0.50 7.90 -12.96
CA LEU A 60 -1.76 7.84 -13.70
C LEU A 60 -2.88 7.37 -12.75
N LEU A 61 -3.67 8.33 -12.27
CA LEU A 61 -4.82 8.05 -11.42
C LEU A 61 -5.96 7.41 -12.24
N LYS A 62 -6.78 6.61 -11.55
CA LYS A 62 -7.94 5.93 -12.11
C LYS A 62 -9.13 6.09 -11.17
N VAL A 63 -10.33 6.28 -11.71
CA VAL A 63 -11.55 6.49 -10.92
C VAL A 63 -12.70 5.67 -11.48
N PHE A 64 -13.47 5.02 -10.60
CA PHE A 64 -14.74 4.41 -11.00
C PHE A 64 -15.89 5.41 -10.84
N LEU A 65 -16.65 5.61 -11.91
CA LEU A 65 -17.84 6.45 -11.98
C LEU A 65 -19.02 5.64 -12.53
N ASN A 66 -20.23 5.88 -12.02
CA ASN A 66 -21.47 5.49 -12.71
C ASN A 66 -21.87 6.56 -13.74
N THR A 67 -22.62 6.18 -14.79
CA THR A 67 -23.23 7.14 -15.73
C THR A 67 -23.96 8.26 -14.98
N GLY A 68 -23.59 9.51 -15.24
CA GLY A 68 -24.19 10.69 -14.60
C GLY A 68 -23.63 11.06 -13.22
N GLU A 69 -22.75 10.25 -12.61
CA GLU A 69 -21.90 10.75 -11.51
C GLU A 69 -20.94 11.82 -12.06
N VAL A 70 -20.61 12.80 -11.23
CA VAL A 70 -19.70 13.90 -11.55
C VAL A 70 -18.37 13.69 -10.85
N LEU A 71 -17.29 13.91 -11.59
CA LEU A 71 -15.92 13.98 -11.11
C LEU A 71 -15.53 15.46 -10.99
N ASP A 72 -15.43 15.96 -9.77
CA ASP A 72 -14.91 17.29 -9.46
C ASP A 72 -13.37 17.23 -9.34
N LEU A 73 -12.68 18.23 -9.90
CA LEU A 73 -11.24 18.21 -10.16
C LEU A 73 -10.58 19.53 -9.79
N GLY A 74 -9.44 19.46 -9.10
CA GLY A 74 -8.61 20.63 -8.77
C GLY A 74 -7.14 20.28 -8.62
N SER A 75 -6.26 21.27 -8.80
CA SER A 75 -4.81 21.13 -8.56
C SER A 75 -4.13 22.47 -8.26
N SER A 76 -3.02 22.42 -7.54
CA SER A 76 -2.13 23.57 -7.29
C SER A 76 -1.33 24.02 -8.51
N ALA A 77 -1.30 23.23 -9.59
CA ALA A 77 -0.63 23.62 -10.83
C ALA A 77 -1.51 24.45 -11.77
N ILE A 78 -2.84 24.24 -11.78
CA ILE A 78 -3.74 24.80 -12.81
C ILE A 78 -3.56 26.31 -12.99
N GLY A 79 -3.45 26.74 -14.26
CA GLY A 79 -3.20 28.13 -14.62
C GLY A 79 -1.74 28.57 -14.52
N GLN A 80 -0.82 27.68 -14.16
CA GLN A 80 0.64 27.89 -14.23
C GLN A 80 1.22 27.14 -15.43
N GLY A 81 1.97 27.85 -16.30
CA GLY A 81 2.63 27.25 -17.46
C GLY A 81 1.66 26.49 -18.38
N SER A 82 2.02 25.25 -18.72
CA SER A 82 1.25 24.33 -19.55
C SER A 82 0.53 23.22 -18.75
N SER A 83 0.35 23.41 -17.44
CA SER A 83 -0.38 22.48 -16.57
C SER A 83 -1.82 22.27 -16.99
N ASP A 84 -2.31 21.04 -16.90
CA ASP A 84 -3.71 20.67 -17.10
C ASP A 84 -4.11 19.46 -16.24
N ILE A 85 -5.41 19.28 -16.07
CA ILE A 85 -6.02 18.05 -15.55
C ILE A 85 -6.85 17.47 -16.69
N ILE A 86 -6.47 16.31 -17.20
CA ILE A 86 -7.18 15.65 -18.30
C ILE A 86 -7.75 14.29 -17.88
N VAL A 87 -8.90 13.95 -18.44
CA VAL A 87 -9.61 12.68 -18.18
C VAL A 87 -9.82 11.94 -19.50
N TRP A 88 -9.63 10.63 -19.48
CA TRP A 88 -9.96 9.73 -20.58
C TRP A 88 -11.11 8.79 -20.20
N ASN A 89 -12.05 8.64 -21.13
CA ASN A 89 -13.10 7.63 -21.08
C ASN A 89 -12.55 6.20 -20.92
N PRO A 90 -13.34 5.25 -20.39
CA PRO A 90 -12.96 3.85 -20.29
C PRO A 90 -12.47 3.28 -21.62
N GLY A 91 -11.32 2.62 -21.60
CA GLY A 91 -10.70 1.97 -22.76
C GLY A 91 -9.88 2.86 -23.70
N LEU A 92 -9.79 4.17 -23.49
CA LEU A 92 -8.94 5.04 -24.32
C LEU A 92 -7.45 5.01 -23.93
N VAL A 93 -7.13 4.81 -22.66
CA VAL A 93 -5.75 4.54 -22.21
C VAL A 93 -5.51 3.04 -22.26
N THR A 94 -4.39 2.64 -22.88
CA THR A 94 -4.08 1.22 -23.14
C THR A 94 -2.62 0.88 -22.77
N GLY A 95 -2.11 -0.27 -23.20
CA GLY A 95 -0.78 -0.77 -22.82
C GLY A 95 -0.73 -1.39 -21.41
N PRO A 96 0.45 -1.87 -20.98
CA PRO A 96 0.64 -2.42 -19.64
C PRO A 96 0.81 -1.31 -18.60
N ILE A 97 0.45 -1.62 -17.35
CA ILE A 97 0.65 -0.73 -16.19
C ILE A 97 2.13 -0.35 -16.08
N GLY A 98 2.44 0.91 -15.79
CA GLY A 98 3.80 1.43 -15.66
C GLY A 98 4.32 2.10 -16.94
N THR A 99 3.81 1.70 -18.09
CA THR A 99 4.13 2.25 -19.42
C THR A 99 2.86 2.49 -20.24
N GLU A 100 1.75 2.86 -19.59
CA GLU A 100 0.46 3.08 -20.23
C GLU A 100 0.52 4.07 -21.40
N ASP A 101 -0.08 3.69 -22.53
CA ASP A 101 -0.26 4.54 -23.71
C ASP A 101 -1.43 5.51 -23.48
N VAL A 102 -1.07 6.78 -23.41
CA VAL A 102 -1.94 7.94 -23.19
C VAL A 102 -2.02 8.85 -24.42
N SER A 103 -1.64 8.35 -25.61
CA SER A 103 -1.64 9.10 -26.87
C SER A 103 -3.04 9.38 -27.43
N ALA A 104 -4.05 8.64 -26.97
CA ALA A 104 -5.45 8.90 -27.31
C ALA A 104 -5.89 10.31 -26.86
N ALA A 105 -6.67 10.99 -27.70
CA ALA A 105 -7.18 12.32 -27.38
C ALA A 105 -8.01 12.30 -26.07
N PRO A 106 -7.77 13.22 -25.12
CA PRO A 106 -8.52 13.24 -23.87
C PRO A 106 -10.00 13.56 -24.08
N SER A 107 -10.82 12.98 -23.21
CA SER A 107 -12.27 13.19 -23.17
C SER A 107 -12.67 14.46 -22.41
N PHE A 108 -11.72 15.06 -21.67
CA PHE A 108 -11.86 16.31 -20.92
C PHE A 108 -10.50 16.98 -20.72
N SER A 109 -10.51 18.31 -20.65
CA SER A 109 -9.38 19.16 -20.23
C SER A 109 -9.93 20.25 -19.30
N CYS A 110 -9.31 20.42 -18.14
CA CYS A 110 -9.65 21.49 -17.21
C CYS A 110 -9.33 22.87 -17.80
N ASN A 111 -8.21 23.00 -18.53
CA ASN A 111 -7.92 24.21 -19.31
C ASN A 111 -8.98 24.53 -20.36
N GLY A 112 -9.56 23.52 -21.01
CA GLY A 112 -10.67 23.69 -21.96
C GLY A 112 -11.98 24.17 -21.31
N GLN A 113 -12.14 24.02 -20.00
CA GLN A 113 -13.34 24.42 -19.25
C GLN A 113 -13.15 25.72 -18.44
N ARG A 114 -11.94 26.00 -17.95
CA ARG A 114 -11.72 26.92 -16.83
C ARG A 114 -12.11 28.38 -17.11
N ALA A 115 -12.88 28.97 -16.19
CA ALA A 115 -13.05 30.42 -16.07
C ALA A 115 -12.32 30.96 -14.83
N GLY A 116 -11.52 32.02 -15.00
CA GLY A 116 -10.85 32.73 -13.89
C GLY A 116 -9.92 31.83 -13.06
N VAL A 117 -10.35 31.47 -11.85
CA VAL A 117 -9.62 30.63 -10.88
C VAL A 117 -10.10 29.17 -10.83
N GLN A 118 -11.00 28.77 -11.72
CA GLN A 118 -11.53 27.40 -11.75
C GLN A 118 -10.41 26.34 -11.85
N GLY A 119 -10.57 25.26 -11.09
CA GLY A 119 -9.63 24.15 -10.98
C GLY A 119 -8.39 24.43 -10.11
N GLN A 120 -8.23 25.63 -9.54
CA GLN A 120 -7.05 25.99 -8.74
C GLN A 120 -7.21 25.67 -7.25
N ILE A 121 -6.25 24.90 -6.70
CA ILE A 121 -6.05 24.73 -5.25
C ILE A 121 -4.87 25.62 -4.84
N THR A 122 -5.14 26.84 -4.38
CA THR A 122 -4.09 27.82 -4.05
C THR A 122 -3.75 27.87 -2.56
N LEU A 123 -4.54 27.24 -1.70
CA LEU A 123 -4.34 27.20 -0.26
C LEU A 123 -4.65 25.81 0.32
N ARG A 124 -3.89 25.39 1.33
CA ARG A 124 -4.14 24.16 2.11
C ARG A 124 -5.53 24.11 2.75
N ALA A 125 -6.12 25.25 3.07
CA ALA A 125 -7.50 25.32 3.56
C ALA A 125 -8.53 24.86 2.51
N GLN A 126 -8.25 25.07 1.21
CA GLN A 126 -9.09 24.58 0.12
C GLN A 126 -8.86 23.09 -0.13
N GLU A 127 -7.59 22.65 -0.11
CA GLU A 127 -7.24 21.22 -0.24
C GLU A 127 -7.93 20.36 0.83
N LEU A 128 -7.99 20.86 2.08
CA LEU A 128 -8.65 20.21 3.22
C LEU A 128 -10.19 20.37 3.26
N ALA A 129 -10.76 21.25 2.42
CA ALA A 129 -12.19 21.42 2.26
C ALA A 129 -12.75 20.64 1.06
N GLY A 130 -11.89 20.32 0.09
CA GLY A 130 -12.28 19.71 -1.18
C GLY A 130 -12.99 20.69 -2.13
N PRO A 131 -13.73 20.19 -3.12
CA PRO A 131 -14.40 21.03 -4.11
C PRO A 131 -15.66 21.67 -3.53
N ASP A 132 -15.88 22.94 -3.84
CA ASP A 132 -17.19 23.59 -3.68
C ASP A 132 -18.22 23.01 -4.67
N THR A 133 -19.50 23.29 -4.47
CA THR A 133 -20.55 22.95 -5.43
C THR A 133 -20.50 23.87 -6.66
N ILE A 134 -21.25 23.52 -7.71
CA ILE A 134 -21.55 24.39 -8.83
C ILE A 134 -23.09 24.50 -8.98
N PRO A 135 -23.70 25.67 -8.71
CA PRO A 135 -23.09 26.94 -8.27
C PRO A 135 -22.38 26.87 -6.91
N ALA A 136 -21.42 27.78 -6.73
CA ALA A 136 -20.58 27.91 -5.53
C ALA A 136 -21.36 28.31 -4.26
N GLY A 137 -20.82 27.97 -3.10
CA GLY A 137 -21.34 28.28 -1.77
C GLY A 137 -21.87 27.07 -0.98
N GLY A 138 -21.71 25.84 -1.49
CA GLY A 138 -22.15 24.61 -0.82
C GLY A 138 -21.12 24.02 0.15
N VAL A 139 -19.82 24.22 -0.10
CA VAL A 139 -18.72 23.77 0.78
C VAL A 139 -17.88 24.97 1.20
N ALA A 140 -18.03 25.37 2.47
CA ALA A 140 -17.37 26.55 3.00
C ALA A 140 -15.84 26.42 2.98
N GLY A 141 -15.17 27.26 2.17
CA GLY A 141 -13.71 27.26 2.01
C GLY A 141 -13.17 26.33 0.92
N GLY A 142 -14.03 25.59 0.22
CA GLY A 142 -13.63 24.76 -0.92
C GLY A 142 -13.10 25.58 -2.10
N TYR A 143 -12.40 24.91 -3.03
CA TYR A 143 -12.02 25.51 -4.31
C TYR A 143 -13.14 25.35 -5.34
N PHE A 144 -13.20 26.23 -6.34
CA PHE A 144 -14.20 26.13 -7.42
C PHE A 144 -13.73 25.13 -8.49
N PRO A 145 -14.40 23.98 -8.69
CA PRO A 145 -13.79 22.86 -9.41
C PRO A 145 -13.91 22.93 -10.94
N CYS A 146 -12.94 22.34 -11.62
CA CYS A 146 -13.18 21.76 -12.94
C CYS A 146 -14.06 20.50 -12.75
N HIS A 147 -14.98 20.21 -13.66
CA HIS A 147 -15.95 19.13 -13.46
C HIS A 147 -16.22 18.32 -14.73
N TYR A 148 -16.37 17.01 -14.57
CA TYR A 148 -16.65 16.07 -15.65
C TYR A 148 -17.78 15.12 -15.28
N ALA A 149 -18.90 15.16 -16.03
CA ALA A 149 -20.01 14.23 -15.86
C ALA A 149 -19.78 12.96 -16.69
N ALA A 150 -19.82 11.79 -16.04
CA ALA A 150 -19.50 10.51 -16.67
C ALA A 150 -20.54 10.11 -17.75
N PRO A 151 -20.16 10.02 -19.05
CA PRO A 151 -21.08 9.60 -20.11
C PRO A 151 -21.46 8.11 -20.04
N SER A 152 -20.71 7.29 -19.30
CA SER A 152 -20.98 5.87 -19.08
C SER A 152 -20.44 5.37 -17.74
N THR A 153 -21.00 4.28 -17.21
CA THR A 153 -20.43 3.58 -16.05
C THR A 153 -19.12 2.89 -16.44
N GLY A 154 -18.04 3.14 -15.71
CA GLY A 154 -16.74 2.51 -15.98
C GLY A 154 -15.58 3.10 -15.18
N ILE A 155 -14.37 2.63 -15.51
CA ILE A 155 -13.11 3.13 -14.93
C ILE A 155 -12.50 4.13 -15.91
N TYR A 156 -12.40 5.38 -15.48
CA TYR A 156 -11.78 6.50 -16.18
C TYR A 156 -10.33 6.64 -15.74
N ASN A 157 -9.48 7.21 -16.59
CA ASN A 157 -8.09 7.54 -16.24
C ASN A 157 -7.97 9.07 -16.12
N ILE A 158 -7.20 9.55 -15.14
CA ILE A 158 -6.97 10.97 -14.87
C ILE A 158 -5.46 11.22 -14.80
N ALA A 159 -4.99 12.28 -15.45
CA ALA A 159 -3.62 12.75 -15.31
C ALA A 159 -3.62 14.22 -14.86
N PHE A 160 -2.90 14.48 -13.78
CA PHE A 160 -2.63 15.82 -13.24
C PHE A 160 -1.21 16.20 -13.65
N THR A 161 -1.06 17.29 -14.40
CA THR A 161 0.25 17.71 -14.91
C THR A 161 0.74 19.00 -14.27
N GLY A 162 2.02 19.01 -13.93
CA GLY A 162 2.69 20.22 -13.46
C GLY A 162 2.81 21.28 -14.55
N PRO A 163 3.35 22.47 -14.22
CA PRO A 163 3.55 23.58 -15.15
C PRO A 163 4.33 23.27 -16.45
N ALA A 164 5.07 22.16 -16.53
CA ALA A 164 5.68 21.67 -17.77
C ALA A 164 4.67 21.05 -18.77
N GLY A 165 3.48 20.64 -18.29
CA GLY A 165 2.42 20.04 -19.09
C GLY A 165 2.72 18.63 -19.61
N PHE A 166 2.05 18.23 -20.69
CA PHE A 166 2.18 16.90 -21.30
C PHE A 166 3.43 16.71 -22.18
N ALA A 167 3.90 17.78 -22.82
CA ALA A 167 5.08 17.76 -23.68
C ALA A 167 6.34 18.01 -22.83
N LEU A 168 6.78 16.96 -22.13
CA LEU A 168 7.79 16.99 -21.06
C LEU A 168 9.22 17.28 -21.58
N VAL A 169 9.45 18.53 -21.98
CA VAL A 169 10.74 19.03 -22.45
C VAL A 169 11.08 20.34 -21.73
N PRO A 170 12.03 20.35 -20.77
CA PRO A 170 12.77 19.19 -20.24
C PRO A 170 11.94 18.34 -19.27
N ASP A 171 12.22 17.04 -19.22
CA ASP A 171 11.92 16.21 -18.05
C ASP A 171 12.91 16.57 -16.95
N ALA A 172 12.46 17.42 -16.03
CA ALA A 172 13.28 18.00 -14.98
C ALA A 172 12.53 18.05 -13.65
N ASP A 173 13.31 18.05 -12.57
CA ASP A 173 12.83 18.23 -11.21
C ASP A 173 12.23 19.63 -11.05
N GLY A 174 11.12 19.74 -10.33
CA GLY A 174 10.60 21.05 -9.89
C GLY A 174 11.38 21.56 -8.68
N THR A 175 11.31 22.87 -8.43
CA THR A 175 11.67 23.42 -7.10
C THR A 175 10.39 23.49 -6.30
N ILE A 176 10.27 22.71 -5.22
CA ILE A 176 9.04 22.58 -4.43
C ILE A 176 9.25 23.05 -2.98
N GLY A 177 8.17 23.22 -2.22
CA GLY A 177 8.22 23.59 -0.80
C GLY A 177 8.37 22.41 0.16
N ALA A 178 7.87 21.23 -0.25
CA ALA A 178 7.79 20.01 0.57
C ALA A 178 7.07 20.17 1.93
N ASP A 179 6.31 21.26 2.11
CA ASP A 179 5.63 21.56 3.36
C ASP A 179 4.17 21.11 3.33
N VAL A 180 3.70 20.59 4.47
CA VAL A 180 2.32 20.08 4.60
C VAL A 180 1.28 21.22 4.53
N ALA A 181 1.68 22.47 4.76
CA ALA A 181 0.82 23.64 4.85
C ALA A 181 0.58 24.36 3.51
N LEU A 182 1.25 23.96 2.41
CA LEU A 182 1.30 24.68 1.13
C LEU A 182 1.65 26.16 1.34
N ALA A 183 2.59 26.43 2.24
CA ALA A 183 2.99 27.78 2.63
C ALA A 183 4.06 28.37 1.68
N ASN A 184 4.79 27.53 0.96
CA ASN A 184 5.77 27.95 -0.03
C ASN A 184 5.12 28.42 -1.34
N ALA A 185 5.51 29.60 -1.83
CA ALA A 185 5.04 30.13 -3.13
C ALA A 185 5.44 29.23 -4.33
N ASN A 186 6.41 28.34 -4.16
CA ASN A 186 6.72 27.32 -5.16
C ASN A 186 5.56 26.34 -5.38
N ASP A 187 4.81 25.98 -4.34
CA ASP A 187 3.80 24.90 -4.39
C ASP A 187 2.55 25.25 -5.22
N THR A 188 2.40 26.52 -5.60
CA THR A 188 1.24 27.03 -6.38
C THR A 188 1.66 27.84 -7.61
N SER A 189 2.95 27.78 -7.99
CA SER A 189 3.52 28.52 -9.12
C SER A 189 4.16 27.61 -10.17
N ALA A 190 4.76 28.20 -11.21
CA ALA A 190 5.49 27.50 -12.26
C ALA A 190 6.67 26.63 -11.75
N ALA A 191 7.15 26.87 -10.52
CA ALA A 191 8.27 26.16 -9.92
C ALA A 191 8.04 24.65 -9.73
N GLN A 192 6.78 24.20 -9.64
CA GLN A 192 6.41 22.78 -9.51
C GLN A 192 6.91 21.90 -10.68
N GLY A 193 7.23 22.50 -11.85
CA GLY A 193 7.88 21.82 -12.97
C GLY A 193 7.05 20.66 -13.53
N THR A 194 7.55 19.43 -13.40
CA THR A 194 6.88 18.19 -13.84
C THR A 194 5.98 17.56 -12.77
N SER A 195 5.65 18.28 -11.69
CA SER A 195 4.91 17.75 -10.54
C SER A 195 3.73 18.64 -10.12
N VAL A 196 2.86 18.14 -9.24
CA VAL A 196 1.77 18.89 -8.59
C VAL A 196 1.83 18.75 -7.07
N ALA A 197 1.75 19.85 -6.33
CA ALA A 197 1.80 19.84 -4.86
C ALA A 197 0.48 19.44 -4.19
N ALA A 198 -0.64 19.79 -4.83
CA ALA A 198 -1.98 19.32 -4.46
C ALA A 198 -2.80 18.92 -5.70
N TRP A 199 -3.68 17.94 -5.50
CA TRP A 199 -4.66 17.47 -6.48
C TRP A 199 -5.89 16.90 -5.78
N ASP A 200 -7.04 16.94 -6.45
CA ASP A 200 -8.32 16.41 -5.96
C ASP A 200 -9.11 15.82 -7.14
N ALA A 201 -9.71 14.65 -6.91
CA ALA A 201 -10.49 13.85 -7.86
C ALA A 201 -11.80 13.32 -7.24
N THR A 202 -12.49 14.17 -6.47
CA THR A 202 -13.73 13.87 -5.76
C THR A 202 -14.87 13.44 -6.69
N VAL A 203 -15.59 12.37 -6.30
CA VAL A 203 -16.78 11.89 -7.01
C VAL A 203 -18.06 12.33 -6.29
N ARG A 204 -19.08 12.78 -7.03
CA ARG A 204 -20.38 13.22 -6.52
C ARG A 204 -21.55 12.73 -7.36
N SER A 205 -22.75 12.75 -6.79
CA SER A 205 -24.00 12.43 -7.49
C SER A 205 -24.49 13.53 -8.43
N SER A 206 -24.08 14.79 -8.20
CA SER A 206 -24.32 15.94 -9.07
C SER A 206 -23.47 17.15 -8.63
N LEU A 207 -23.37 18.15 -9.50
CA LEU A 207 -22.66 19.42 -9.23
C LEU A 207 -23.16 20.19 -7.99
N ALA A 208 -24.43 20.01 -7.62
CA ALA A 208 -25.04 20.68 -6.47
C ALA A 208 -25.01 19.81 -5.18
N SER A 209 -24.39 18.62 -5.23
CA SER A 209 -24.23 17.76 -4.06
C SER A 209 -23.08 18.23 -3.20
N THR A 210 -23.29 18.32 -1.88
CA THR A 210 -22.20 18.47 -0.90
C THR A 210 -21.69 17.13 -0.36
N THR A 211 -22.24 16.01 -0.86
CA THR A 211 -21.90 14.65 -0.42
C THR A 211 -20.99 13.97 -1.44
N ASN A 212 -19.77 13.65 -1.00
CA ASN A 212 -18.77 12.94 -1.76
C ASN A 212 -19.02 11.41 -1.72
N ILE A 213 -18.63 10.72 -2.79
CA ILE A 213 -18.72 9.26 -2.94
C ILE A 213 -17.30 8.70 -2.84
N THR A 214 -16.99 8.13 -1.68
CA THR A 214 -15.62 7.74 -1.29
C THR A 214 -15.21 6.36 -1.81
N GLY A 215 -13.90 6.07 -1.76
CA GLY A 215 -13.33 4.79 -2.17
C GLY A 215 -13.42 4.55 -3.67
N ARG A 216 -13.38 5.63 -4.47
CA ARG A 216 -13.53 5.64 -5.93
C ARG A 216 -12.23 5.77 -6.70
N VAL A 217 -11.27 6.52 -6.18
CA VAL A 217 -9.99 6.84 -6.83
C VAL A 217 -8.87 5.91 -6.34
N PHE A 218 -8.03 5.48 -7.28
CA PHE A 218 -6.89 4.63 -7.05
C PHE A 218 -5.80 4.87 -8.10
N THR A 219 -4.62 4.31 -7.87
CA THR A 219 -3.59 4.08 -8.90
C THR A 219 -3.17 2.60 -8.83
N TYR A 220 -2.28 2.14 -9.71
CA TYR A 220 -1.51 0.91 -9.49
C TYR A 220 -0.11 1.17 -8.95
N TYR A 221 0.45 2.36 -9.21
CA TYR A 221 1.75 2.81 -8.72
C TYR A 221 1.73 4.32 -8.44
N LEU A 222 2.40 4.73 -7.37
CA LEU A 222 2.39 6.10 -6.87
C LEU A 222 3.82 6.66 -6.96
N THR A 223 3.98 7.76 -7.69
CA THR A 223 5.27 8.38 -8.04
C THR A 223 5.34 9.77 -7.41
N LEU A 224 6.22 9.95 -6.44
CA LEU A 224 6.22 11.11 -5.55
C LEU A 224 7.62 11.73 -5.43
N PHE A 225 7.69 13.02 -5.12
CA PHE A 225 8.91 13.82 -5.08
C PHE A 225 8.89 14.84 -3.94
N THR A 226 9.91 14.82 -3.07
CA THR A 226 10.11 15.76 -1.94
C THR A 226 11.06 16.91 -2.28
N GLY A 227 11.86 16.80 -3.34
CA GLY A 227 12.90 17.79 -3.65
C GLY A 227 14.22 17.63 -2.89
N GLY A 228 14.35 16.60 -2.04
CA GLY A 228 15.60 16.25 -1.39
C GLY A 228 15.43 15.34 -0.18
N ASN A 229 16.55 14.85 0.36
CA ASN A 229 16.56 14.02 1.56
C ASN A 229 16.57 14.89 2.84
N GLY A 230 16.27 14.27 3.98
CA GLY A 230 15.94 14.95 5.24
C GLY A 230 14.46 15.33 5.37
N LEU A 231 13.57 14.81 4.50
CA LEU A 231 12.17 15.20 4.35
C LEU A 231 11.23 13.99 4.54
N PRO A 232 11.12 13.44 5.77
CA PRO A 232 10.42 12.18 6.02
C PRO A 232 8.90 12.28 5.80
N VAL A 233 8.33 11.36 5.02
CA VAL A 233 6.92 11.32 4.64
C VAL A 233 6.14 10.21 5.36
N PHE A 234 4.85 10.45 5.62
CA PHE A 234 3.97 9.54 6.37
C PHE A 234 2.61 9.20 5.68
N PRO A 235 2.52 9.02 4.34
CA PRO A 235 1.25 8.76 3.67
C PRO A 235 0.68 7.37 3.99
N THR A 236 -0.65 7.24 3.90
CA THR A 236 -1.38 5.97 4.01
C THR A 236 -2.02 5.62 2.67
N VAL A 237 -1.96 4.35 2.26
CA VAL A 237 -2.71 3.83 1.10
C VAL A 237 -3.41 2.50 1.43
N TYR A 238 -4.43 2.16 0.66
CA TYR A 238 -5.23 0.94 0.84
C TYR A 238 -5.11 0.04 -0.39
N ALA A 239 -4.53 -1.14 -0.20
CA ALA A 239 -4.27 -2.07 -1.29
C ALA A 239 -5.29 -3.22 -1.33
N VAL A 240 -5.51 -3.77 -2.53
CA VAL A 240 -6.43 -4.90 -2.75
C VAL A 240 -5.78 -5.97 -3.63
N THR A 241 -5.69 -7.19 -3.14
CA THR A 241 -5.10 -8.31 -3.89
C THR A 241 -6.10 -8.93 -4.88
N GLY A 242 -5.59 -9.68 -5.86
CA GLY A 242 -6.40 -10.33 -6.90
C GLY A 242 -7.43 -11.35 -6.37
N ASP A 243 -7.18 -11.94 -5.20
CA ASP A 243 -8.07 -12.85 -4.47
C ASP A 243 -8.96 -12.15 -3.44
N GLY A 244 -8.95 -10.81 -3.41
CA GLY A 244 -9.92 -9.96 -2.72
C GLY A 244 -9.56 -9.52 -1.30
N TYR A 245 -8.37 -9.86 -0.79
CA TYR A 245 -7.90 -9.38 0.52
C TYR A 245 -7.61 -7.87 0.45
N ARG A 246 -7.82 -7.17 1.58
CA ARG A 246 -7.67 -5.71 1.68
C ARG A 246 -6.68 -5.35 2.79
N TYR A 247 -5.76 -4.45 2.49
CA TYR A 247 -4.70 -4.01 3.40
C TYR A 247 -4.73 -2.49 3.52
N GLN A 248 -4.43 -1.97 4.71
CA GLN A 248 -3.93 -0.61 4.85
C GLN A 248 -2.40 -0.70 4.94
N VAL A 249 -1.71 0.20 4.25
CA VAL A 249 -0.27 0.32 4.19
C VAL A 249 0.08 1.72 4.67
N ASP A 250 0.63 1.82 5.87
CA ASP A 250 1.08 3.09 6.44
C ASP A 250 2.59 3.23 6.21
N LEU A 251 3.02 4.30 5.54
CA LEU A 251 4.43 4.59 5.33
C LEU A 251 4.95 5.39 6.53
N ARG A 252 6.09 4.97 7.10
CA ARG A 252 6.48 5.35 8.46
C ARG A 252 7.74 6.22 8.50
N GLY A 253 7.67 7.42 7.93
CA GLY A 253 8.81 8.34 7.94
C GLY A 253 9.95 7.84 7.05
N MET A 254 9.59 7.29 5.89
CA MET A 254 10.53 7.14 4.78
C MET A 254 11.04 8.51 4.39
N ASP A 255 12.33 8.65 4.11
CA ASP A 255 12.96 9.87 3.64
C ASP A 255 13.53 9.67 2.22
N PRO A 256 12.66 9.77 1.19
CA PRO A 256 13.04 9.76 -0.22
C PRO A 256 13.36 11.16 -0.75
N ASN A 257 14.09 11.26 -1.87
CA ASN A 257 14.08 12.45 -2.73
C ASN A 257 12.97 12.37 -3.80
N GLY A 258 12.96 11.29 -4.59
CA GLY A 258 11.92 11.01 -5.58
C GLY A 258 11.84 9.52 -5.80
N TRP A 259 10.65 8.94 -5.71
CA TRP A 259 10.49 7.51 -5.48
C TRP A 259 9.21 6.96 -6.10
N VAL A 260 9.12 5.62 -6.18
CA VAL A 260 7.89 4.92 -6.59
C VAL A 260 7.50 3.86 -5.58
N SER A 261 6.22 3.80 -5.24
CA SER A 261 5.64 2.75 -4.41
C SER A 261 4.46 2.08 -5.12
N TYR A 262 4.37 0.75 -5.07
CA TYR A 262 3.30 -0.01 -5.74
C TYR A 262 2.99 -1.34 -5.06
N GLY A 263 1.86 -1.95 -5.40
CA GLY A 263 1.45 -3.27 -4.90
C GLY A 263 1.55 -4.36 -5.96
N ASN A 264 2.18 -5.49 -5.64
CA ASN A 264 2.13 -6.69 -6.49
C ASN A 264 2.17 -8.01 -5.70
N GLN A 265 2.04 -9.14 -6.39
CA GLN A 265 2.01 -10.47 -5.76
C GLN A 265 3.40 -11.06 -5.46
N ARG A 266 4.48 -10.52 -6.06
CA ARG A 266 5.78 -11.22 -6.11
C ARG A 266 6.98 -10.43 -5.56
N GLY A 267 6.80 -9.15 -5.24
CA GLY A 267 7.88 -8.25 -4.87
C GLY A 267 8.79 -7.96 -6.07
N PHE A 268 10.07 -8.23 -5.91
CA PHE A 268 11.03 -8.37 -7.00
C PHE A 268 11.16 -9.85 -7.40
N LEU A 269 11.80 -10.16 -8.53
CA LEU A 269 12.05 -11.54 -8.96
C LEU A 269 13.53 -11.89 -8.82
N ASN A 270 13.81 -13.15 -8.51
CA ASN A 270 15.17 -13.70 -8.48
C ASN A 270 15.81 -13.68 -9.87
N SER A 271 17.07 -14.10 -9.97
CA SER A 271 17.83 -14.20 -11.22
C SER A 271 17.34 -15.24 -12.23
N ASP A 272 16.27 -15.96 -11.91
CA ASP A 272 15.50 -16.77 -12.87
C ASP A 272 14.40 -15.97 -13.59
N GLY A 273 14.16 -14.71 -13.20
CA GLY A 273 13.09 -13.86 -13.74
C GLY A 273 11.68 -14.37 -13.42
N ALA A 274 11.50 -15.23 -12.42
CA ALA A 274 10.23 -15.92 -12.17
C ALA A 274 9.90 -16.19 -10.69
N THR A 275 10.91 -16.49 -9.85
CA THR A 275 10.70 -16.81 -8.43
C THR A 275 10.58 -15.52 -7.61
N PRO A 276 9.51 -15.34 -6.81
CA PRO A 276 9.33 -14.15 -5.95
C PRO A 276 10.43 -13.99 -4.88
N LEU A 277 10.88 -12.75 -4.67
CA LEU A 277 11.90 -12.34 -3.71
C LEU A 277 11.24 -11.85 -2.40
N TYR A 278 11.76 -12.27 -1.25
CA TYR A 278 11.19 -11.96 0.08
C TYR A 278 12.18 -11.22 0.98
N HIS A 279 13.04 -10.39 0.37
CA HIS A 279 13.96 -9.50 1.06
C HIS A 279 14.26 -8.29 0.17
N ASP A 280 14.80 -7.24 0.78
CA ASP A 280 15.22 -6.02 0.07
C ASP A 280 16.33 -6.32 -0.93
N ALA A 281 16.41 -5.53 -2.01
CA ALA A 281 17.35 -5.75 -3.09
C ALA A 281 18.15 -4.47 -3.40
N VAL A 282 19.47 -4.60 -3.48
CA VAL A 282 20.38 -3.46 -3.63
C VAL A 282 20.56 -3.12 -5.11
N ALA A 283 20.21 -1.90 -5.51
CA ALA A 283 20.52 -1.40 -6.85
C ALA A 283 22.01 -1.04 -6.98
N THR A 284 22.60 -1.28 -8.16
CA THR A 284 24.02 -0.98 -8.46
C THR A 284 24.18 -0.03 -9.64
N GLY A 285 23.91 1.26 -9.38
CA GLY A 285 24.24 2.36 -10.27
C GLY A 285 23.58 2.31 -11.66
N ALA A 286 23.95 3.19 -12.58
CA ALA A 286 24.65 4.47 -12.38
C ALA A 286 24.15 5.44 -13.47
N GLY A 287 23.44 6.49 -13.06
CA GLY A 287 22.86 7.50 -13.93
C GLY A 287 22.41 8.71 -13.11
N SER A 288 22.14 9.83 -13.79
CA SER A 288 21.60 11.05 -13.16
C SER A 288 20.37 11.53 -13.94
N PRO A 289 19.16 11.48 -13.36
CA PRO A 289 18.81 10.81 -12.10
C PRO A 289 19.01 9.28 -12.18
N GLY A 290 19.00 8.61 -11.02
CA GLY A 290 19.22 7.17 -10.93
C GLY A 290 18.05 6.36 -11.51
N GLN A 291 18.15 5.87 -12.75
CA GLN A 291 17.11 5.04 -13.36
C GLN A 291 16.97 3.61 -12.76
N LEU A 292 17.76 3.29 -11.72
CA LEU A 292 17.85 2.00 -11.01
C LEU A 292 17.71 0.80 -11.96
N THR A 293 18.50 0.78 -13.03
CA THR A 293 18.34 -0.21 -14.12
C THR A 293 18.90 -1.59 -13.79
N ASN A 294 19.85 -1.68 -12.86
CA ASN A 294 20.52 -2.91 -12.46
C ASN A 294 20.37 -3.15 -10.95
N ILE A 295 19.81 -4.31 -10.57
CA ILE A 295 19.79 -4.79 -9.18
C ILE A 295 20.85 -5.88 -9.01
N GLN A 296 21.53 -5.91 -7.85
CA GLN A 296 22.51 -6.94 -7.50
C GLN A 296 21.92 -8.35 -7.55
N GLY A 297 22.80 -9.35 -7.71
CA GLY A 297 22.42 -10.76 -7.74
C GLY A 297 21.63 -11.21 -8.97
N GLY A 298 21.40 -10.32 -9.94
CA GLY A 298 20.55 -10.57 -11.10
C GLY A 298 19.05 -10.44 -10.81
N VAL A 299 18.68 -9.84 -9.68
CA VAL A 299 17.29 -9.56 -9.32
C VAL A 299 16.65 -8.65 -10.39
N THR A 300 15.38 -8.87 -10.69
CA THR A 300 14.62 -8.08 -11.68
C THR A 300 13.36 -7.49 -11.07
N PHE A 301 12.90 -6.37 -11.62
CA PHE A 301 11.65 -5.72 -11.23
C PHE A 301 10.45 -6.52 -11.77
N ASP A 302 9.39 -6.60 -10.97
CA ASP A 302 8.09 -7.09 -11.42
C ASP A 302 7.06 -5.96 -11.47
N LEU A 303 6.08 -6.08 -12.36
CA LEU A 303 5.07 -5.05 -12.58
C LEU A 303 4.12 -4.88 -11.37
N PRO A 304 3.53 -3.68 -11.20
CA PRO A 304 2.39 -3.48 -10.34
C PRO A 304 1.20 -4.33 -10.82
N SER A 305 0.53 -5.01 -9.89
CA SER A 305 -0.64 -5.84 -10.20
C SER A 305 -1.86 -5.52 -9.33
N PHE A 306 -1.70 -4.71 -8.28
CA PHE A 306 -2.74 -4.44 -7.29
C PHE A 306 -3.04 -2.94 -7.18
N PRO A 307 -4.33 -2.53 -7.19
CA PRO A 307 -4.72 -1.13 -7.03
C PRO A 307 -4.43 -0.63 -5.61
N LEU A 308 -3.86 0.57 -5.54
CA LEU A 308 -3.65 1.38 -4.34
C LEU A 308 -4.67 2.51 -4.32
N PHE A 309 -5.57 2.48 -3.35
CA PHE A 309 -6.57 3.53 -3.10
C PHE A 309 -6.07 4.50 -2.03
N PHE A 310 -6.52 5.74 -2.10
CA PHE A 310 -6.24 6.78 -1.11
C PHE A 310 -7.19 6.68 0.10
N GLU A 311 -8.40 6.18 -0.14
CA GLU A 311 -9.43 5.91 0.87
C GLU A 311 -9.73 4.40 0.96
N PRO A 312 -10.38 3.90 2.03
CA PRO A 312 -10.89 2.52 2.08
C PRO A 312 -11.80 2.22 0.86
N PRO A 313 -11.51 1.20 0.05
CA PRO A 313 -12.12 1.07 -1.28
C PRO A 313 -13.60 0.67 -1.23
N SER A 314 -14.41 1.34 -2.05
CA SER A 314 -15.85 1.09 -2.16
C SER A 314 -16.12 -0.25 -2.83
N ASN A 315 -17.09 -1.02 -2.32
CA ASN A 315 -17.43 -2.32 -2.91
C ASN A 315 -17.83 -2.22 -4.39
N ALA A 316 -18.43 -1.11 -4.84
CA ALA A 316 -18.74 -0.92 -6.26
C ALA A 316 -17.47 -0.76 -7.12
N THR A 317 -16.43 -0.09 -6.63
CA THR A 317 -15.13 0.01 -7.31
C THR A 317 -14.43 -1.36 -7.37
N ILE A 318 -14.47 -2.14 -6.28
CA ILE A 318 -13.95 -3.52 -6.24
C ILE A 318 -14.65 -4.40 -7.29
N THR A 319 -15.98 -4.33 -7.38
CA THR A 319 -16.76 -5.06 -8.41
C THR A 319 -16.40 -4.59 -9.83
N ALA A 320 -16.22 -3.29 -10.06
CA ALA A 320 -15.85 -2.74 -11.36
C ALA A 320 -14.43 -3.15 -11.82
N LEU A 321 -13.54 -3.43 -10.87
CA LEU A 321 -12.21 -4.01 -11.11
C LEU A 321 -12.24 -5.54 -11.32
N GLY A 322 -13.40 -6.19 -11.23
CA GLY A 322 -13.54 -7.64 -11.30
C GLY A 322 -12.99 -8.40 -10.09
N LEU A 323 -12.70 -7.70 -8.99
CA LEU A 323 -12.07 -8.26 -7.80
C LEU A 323 -13.10 -8.88 -6.83
N PRO A 324 -12.76 -9.94 -6.07
CA PRO A 324 -13.67 -10.51 -5.08
C PRO A 324 -13.99 -9.54 -3.93
N LEU A 325 -15.28 -9.37 -3.61
CA LEU A 325 -15.70 -8.55 -2.46
C LEU A 325 -15.29 -9.14 -1.11
N ALA A 326 -15.32 -10.48 -1.02
CA ALA A 326 -14.89 -11.28 0.10
C ALA A 326 -13.68 -12.13 -0.32
N PRO A 327 -12.69 -12.35 0.56
CA PRO A 327 -11.43 -13.00 0.23
C PRO A 327 -11.63 -14.50 0.06
N THR A 328 -10.99 -15.10 -0.94
CA THR A 328 -11.03 -16.55 -1.12
C THR A 328 -9.85 -17.19 -0.42
N ALA A 329 -10.10 -17.89 0.69
CA ALA A 329 -9.04 -18.54 1.46
C ALA A 329 -8.32 -19.61 0.62
N PRO A 330 -6.97 -19.65 0.61
CA PRO A 330 -6.21 -20.61 -0.16
C PRO A 330 -6.31 -22.01 0.46
N VAL A 331 -6.50 -23.01 -0.39
CA VAL A 331 -6.54 -24.43 -0.04
C VAL A 331 -5.67 -25.19 -1.03
N MET A 332 -4.66 -25.90 -0.52
CA MET A 332 -3.89 -26.88 -1.28
C MET A 332 -4.38 -28.28 -0.94
N THR A 333 -4.60 -29.13 -1.95
CA THR A 333 -5.00 -30.53 -1.80
C THR A 333 -4.12 -31.46 -2.63
N SER A 334 -4.22 -32.76 -2.38
CA SER A 334 -3.59 -33.81 -3.19
C SER A 334 -2.07 -33.66 -3.38
N LEU A 335 -1.37 -33.12 -2.37
CA LEU A 335 0.09 -33.07 -2.36
C LEU A 335 0.66 -34.50 -2.41
N ALA A 336 1.41 -34.79 -3.46
CA ALA A 336 2.15 -36.03 -3.63
C ALA A 336 3.50 -35.77 -4.32
N PHE A 337 4.42 -36.72 -4.19
CA PHE A 337 5.68 -36.73 -4.91
C PHE A 337 5.76 -37.97 -5.80
N VAL A 338 6.15 -37.77 -7.05
CA VAL A 338 6.38 -38.81 -8.06
C VAL A 338 7.87 -38.84 -8.38
N GLY A 339 8.56 -39.86 -7.86
CA GLY A 339 9.99 -40.10 -8.10
C GLY A 339 10.23 -40.98 -9.33
N ASN A 340 11.48 -41.00 -9.84
CA ASN A 340 11.80 -41.66 -11.10
C ASN A 340 11.81 -43.21 -11.05
N LEU A 341 11.74 -43.81 -9.87
CA LEU A 341 11.57 -45.26 -9.68
C LEU A 341 10.10 -45.65 -9.41
N GLY A 342 9.18 -44.69 -9.46
CA GLY A 342 7.76 -44.89 -9.15
C GLY A 342 7.42 -44.65 -7.69
N GLY A 343 6.14 -44.35 -7.44
CA GLY A 343 5.69 -43.87 -6.13
C GLY A 343 6.45 -42.62 -5.70
N ASN A 344 6.76 -42.51 -4.41
CA ASN A 344 7.55 -41.44 -3.83
C ASN A 344 9.07 -41.70 -3.84
N THR A 345 9.56 -42.70 -4.58
CA THR A 345 10.96 -43.14 -4.57
C THR A 345 11.71 -42.67 -5.81
N SER A 346 12.93 -42.16 -5.62
CA SER A 346 13.79 -41.70 -6.71
C SER A 346 15.25 -42.05 -6.48
N LEU A 347 16.03 -42.07 -7.56
CA LEU A 347 17.48 -42.15 -7.51
C LEU A 347 18.10 -40.85 -7.00
N VAL A 348 19.21 -40.99 -6.28
CA VAL A 348 20.14 -39.89 -5.95
C VAL A 348 20.52 -39.16 -7.25
N ASN A 349 20.69 -37.83 -7.15
CA ASN A 349 20.93 -36.91 -8.26
C ASN A 349 19.81 -36.80 -9.33
N SER A 350 18.63 -37.42 -9.14
CA SER A 350 17.54 -37.40 -10.13
C SER A 350 16.33 -36.56 -9.74
N GLY A 351 16.03 -36.40 -8.45
CA GLY A 351 14.87 -35.62 -8.00
C GLY A 351 13.52 -36.23 -8.42
N GLY A 352 12.57 -35.44 -8.90
CA GLY A 352 11.25 -35.92 -9.32
C GLY A 352 10.23 -34.78 -9.42
N THR A 353 8.94 -35.09 -9.37
CA THR A 353 7.87 -34.12 -9.55
C THR A 353 6.89 -34.14 -8.38
N PHE A 354 6.70 -32.99 -7.73
CA PHE A 354 5.56 -32.77 -6.85
C PHE A 354 4.30 -32.48 -7.66
N THR A 355 3.17 -33.03 -7.22
CA THR A 355 1.83 -32.73 -7.74
C THR A 355 0.96 -32.20 -6.61
N TYR A 356 0.13 -31.20 -6.88
CA TYR A 356 -0.92 -30.74 -5.95
C TYR A 356 -2.08 -30.12 -6.75
N ALA A 357 -3.15 -29.71 -6.07
CA ALA A 357 -4.15 -28.80 -6.64
C ALA A 357 -4.44 -27.62 -5.70
N SER A 358 -4.73 -26.44 -6.26
CA SER A 358 -5.17 -25.26 -5.49
C SER A 358 -6.54 -24.76 -5.96
N ASN A 359 -7.30 -24.14 -5.05
CA ASN A 359 -8.58 -23.48 -5.37
C ASN A 359 -8.42 -22.05 -5.90
N VAL A 360 -7.25 -21.42 -5.71
CA VAL A 360 -6.94 -20.03 -6.09
C VAL A 360 -5.61 -19.94 -6.84
N PRO A 361 -5.41 -18.91 -7.69
CA PRO A 361 -4.09 -18.53 -8.18
C PRO A 361 -3.26 -17.86 -7.07
N GLY A 362 -1.94 -17.99 -7.11
CA GLY A 362 -1.04 -17.41 -6.11
C GLY A 362 0.30 -18.13 -6.04
N VAL A 363 1.09 -17.85 -5.00
CA VAL A 363 2.39 -18.49 -4.79
C VAL A 363 2.22 -19.80 -4.02
N TYR A 364 2.76 -20.88 -4.57
CA TYR A 364 3.02 -22.09 -3.80
C TYR A 364 4.43 -22.00 -3.19
N GLU A 365 4.60 -22.63 -2.04
CA GLU A 365 5.92 -22.96 -1.50
C GLU A 365 5.91 -24.42 -1.03
N ILE A 366 6.93 -25.17 -1.43
CA ILE A 366 7.22 -26.54 -0.99
C ILE A 366 8.62 -26.52 -0.37
N VAL A 367 8.73 -26.89 0.91
CA VAL A 367 10.01 -27.04 1.62
C VAL A 367 10.27 -28.50 1.92
N ILE A 368 11.35 -29.03 1.34
CA ILE A 368 11.89 -30.37 1.60
C ILE A 368 12.90 -30.23 2.74
N SER A 369 12.60 -30.84 3.88
CA SER A 369 13.45 -30.79 5.06
C SER A 369 14.52 -31.87 5.01
N ARG A 370 15.78 -31.50 5.29
CA ARG A 370 16.94 -32.40 5.30
C ARG A 370 16.97 -33.33 6.51
N ASP A 371 16.50 -32.85 7.66
CA ASP A 371 16.41 -33.59 8.93
C ASP A 371 14.99 -34.10 9.22
N GLY A 372 13.99 -33.64 8.47
CA GLY A 372 12.59 -33.99 8.64
C GLY A 372 11.87 -33.23 9.77
N VAL A 373 12.54 -32.24 10.38
CA VAL A 373 12.06 -31.51 11.57
C VAL A 373 12.06 -29.99 11.31
N ASN A 374 13.11 -29.46 10.70
CA ASN A 374 13.23 -28.04 10.41
C ASN A 374 12.86 -27.72 8.96
N PHE A 375 11.84 -26.87 8.78
CA PHE A 375 11.26 -26.47 7.50
C PHE A 375 11.46 -24.97 7.20
N ASP A 376 12.46 -24.35 7.82
CA ASP A 376 12.91 -23.02 7.41
C ASP A 376 13.39 -23.08 5.94
N PRO A 377 12.79 -22.29 5.01
CA PRO A 377 13.14 -22.30 3.60
C PRO A 377 14.51 -21.67 3.31
N THR A 378 15.10 -20.93 4.25
CA THR A 378 16.41 -20.26 4.10
C THR A 378 17.60 -21.18 4.40
N LEU A 379 17.37 -22.33 5.06
CA LEU A 379 18.46 -23.22 5.46
C LEU A 379 19.19 -23.80 4.24
N PRO A 380 20.54 -23.73 4.17
CA PRO A 380 21.32 -24.16 3.00
C PRO A 380 21.13 -25.64 2.61
N ALA A 381 20.86 -26.51 3.60
CA ALA A 381 20.72 -27.96 3.40
C ALA A 381 19.27 -28.41 3.09
N ASN A 382 18.28 -27.56 3.33
CA ASN A 382 16.89 -27.78 2.90
C ASN A 382 16.76 -27.47 1.40
N ARG A 383 15.62 -27.81 0.80
CA ARG A 383 15.24 -27.24 -0.51
C ARG A 383 13.93 -26.48 -0.40
N VAL A 384 13.93 -25.23 -0.85
CA VAL A 384 12.68 -24.53 -1.20
C VAL A 384 12.40 -24.64 -2.69
N LEU A 385 11.14 -24.87 -3.05
CA LEU A 385 10.58 -24.76 -4.38
C LEU A 385 9.42 -23.77 -4.28
N ARG A 386 9.43 -22.69 -5.05
CA ARG A 386 8.46 -21.60 -4.94
C ARG A 386 8.11 -21.05 -6.32
N GLY A 387 6.94 -20.41 -6.45
CA GLY A 387 6.58 -19.63 -7.63
C GLY A 387 5.08 -19.41 -7.76
N VAL A 388 4.66 -18.51 -8.66
CA VAL A 388 3.23 -18.32 -8.95
C VAL A 388 2.70 -19.47 -9.80
N ARG A 389 1.47 -19.91 -9.50
CA ARG A 389 0.67 -20.84 -10.31
C ARG A 389 -0.80 -20.39 -10.35
N PRO A 390 -1.55 -20.74 -11.42
CA PRO A 390 -3.00 -20.55 -11.45
C PRO A 390 -3.71 -21.55 -10.51
N ALA A 391 -5.02 -21.39 -10.34
CA ALA A 391 -5.86 -22.42 -9.71
C ALA A 391 -5.87 -23.73 -10.53
N GLY A 392 -6.28 -24.84 -9.90
CA GLY A 392 -6.35 -26.16 -10.51
C GLY A 392 -5.16 -27.05 -10.15
N ALA A 393 -4.98 -28.15 -10.91
CA ALA A 393 -3.90 -29.10 -10.71
C ALA A 393 -2.55 -28.55 -11.21
N GLN A 394 -1.49 -28.75 -10.44
CA GLN A 394 -0.17 -28.18 -10.68
C GLN A 394 0.94 -29.23 -10.54
N THR A 395 2.04 -29.03 -11.27
CA THR A 395 3.27 -29.81 -11.17
C THR A 395 4.47 -28.92 -10.89
N VAL A 396 5.40 -29.44 -10.08
CA VAL A 396 6.64 -28.74 -9.67
C VAL A 396 7.78 -29.74 -9.66
N SER A 397 8.75 -29.55 -10.57
CA SER A 397 9.94 -30.39 -10.63
C SER A 397 10.95 -30.05 -9.53
N TRP A 398 11.64 -31.08 -9.05
CA TRP A 398 12.80 -31.01 -8.17
C TRP A 398 13.94 -31.79 -8.83
N ASP A 399 15.18 -31.30 -8.73
CA ASP A 399 16.38 -31.91 -9.32
C ASP A 399 17.19 -32.76 -8.32
N GLY A 400 16.66 -32.99 -7.12
CA GLY A 400 17.32 -33.72 -6.05
C GLY A 400 18.31 -32.89 -5.24
N LYS A 401 18.42 -31.57 -5.45
CA LYS A 401 19.36 -30.70 -4.74
C LYS A 401 18.72 -29.90 -3.61
N ASP A 402 19.57 -29.40 -2.72
CA ASP A 402 19.27 -28.37 -1.71
C ASP A 402 19.46 -26.94 -2.25
N ASN A 403 19.30 -25.97 -1.35
CA ASN A 403 19.51 -24.55 -1.59
C ASN A 403 20.98 -24.21 -1.90
N SER A 404 21.94 -25.02 -1.42
CA SER A 404 23.37 -24.94 -1.77
C SER A 404 23.73 -25.66 -3.09
N ASN A 405 22.75 -26.09 -3.89
CA ASN A 405 22.96 -26.90 -5.10
C ASN A 405 23.77 -28.20 -4.87
N THR A 406 23.77 -28.72 -3.64
CA THR A 406 24.31 -30.03 -3.29
C THR A 406 23.18 -31.06 -3.33
N PHE A 407 23.47 -32.28 -3.79
CA PHE A 407 22.44 -33.33 -3.85
C PHE A 407 22.05 -33.82 -2.45
N PHE A 408 20.76 -34.12 -2.26
CA PHE A 408 20.28 -34.83 -1.08
C PHE A 408 20.90 -36.24 -1.02
N PRO A 409 21.32 -36.72 0.17
CA PRO A 409 21.75 -38.10 0.37
C PRO A 409 20.65 -39.14 0.06
N VAL A 410 21.00 -40.43 0.21
CA VAL A 410 19.98 -41.48 0.34
C VAL A 410 19.25 -41.31 1.67
N GLY A 411 17.93 -41.17 1.64
CA GLY A 411 17.12 -41.03 2.85
C GLY A 411 15.63 -40.84 2.56
N SER A 412 14.84 -40.79 3.62
CA SER A 412 13.40 -40.45 3.58
C SER A 412 13.22 -39.04 4.13
N TYR A 413 12.66 -38.15 3.32
CA TYR A 413 12.52 -36.72 3.64
C TYR A 413 11.06 -36.33 3.89
N GLN A 414 10.85 -35.42 4.83
CA GLN A 414 9.53 -34.83 5.07
C GLN A 414 9.39 -33.52 4.29
N VAL A 415 8.16 -33.20 3.92
CA VAL A 415 7.85 -32.05 3.05
C VAL A 415 6.68 -31.27 3.65
N HIS A 416 6.86 -29.97 3.83
CA HIS A 416 5.77 -29.04 4.08
C HIS A 416 5.45 -28.30 2.79
N ALA A 417 4.17 -28.17 2.46
CA ALA A 417 3.71 -27.33 1.36
C ALA A 417 2.64 -26.36 1.85
N ARG A 418 2.69 -25.13 1.34
CA ARG A 418 1.72 -24.06 1.61
C ARG A 418 1.38 -23.33 0.32
N PHE A 419 0.19 -22.73 0.30
CA PHE A 419 -0.25 -21.84 -0.76
C PHE A 419 -0.61 -20.50 -0.14
N HIS A 420 -0.05 -19.43 -0.69
CA HIS A 420 -0.15 -18.09 -0.13
C HIS A 420 -1.35 -17.38 -0.76
N GLY A 421 -2.23 -16.82 0.07
CA GLY A 421 -3.43 -16.07 -0.31
C GLY A 421 -3.53 -14.80 0.51
N GLY A 422 -4.01 -13.72 -0.10
CA GLY A 422 -3.76 -12.37 0.36
C GLY A 422 -2.27 -11.97 0.27
N GLU A 423 -1.48 -12.66 -0.57
CA GLU A 423 -0.07 -12.32 -0.70
C GLU A 423 0.09 -10.96 -1.38
N TYR A 424 0.82 -10.10 -0.68
CA TYR A 424 0.98 -8.70 -1.00
C TYR A 424 2.41 -8.27 -0.68
N HIS A 425 3.13 -7.84 -1.71
CA HIS A 425 4.41 -7.17 -1.58
C HIS A 425 4.24 -5.69 -1.92
N PHE A 426 5.02 -4.85 -1.27
CA PHE A 426 5.02 -3.40 -1.49
C PHE A 426 6.42 -2.90 -1.86
N PRO A 427 6.88 -3.08 -3.12
CA PRO A 427 8.14 -2.51 -3.55
C PRO A 427 8.17 -1.00 -3.38
N MET A 428 9.25 -0.51 -2.75
CA MET A 428 9.55 0.90 -2.54
C MET A 428 10.87 1.17 -3.27
N ILE A 429 10.78 1.84 -4.42
CA ILE A 429 11.90 2.10 -5.34
C ILE A 429 12.43 3.51 -5.08
N ASP A 430 13.75 3.64 -4.91
CA ASP A 430 14.46 4.92 -4.71
C ASP A 430 14.03 5.67 -3.43
N VAL A 431 13.89 4.93 -2.32
CA VAL A 431 13.82 5.51 -0.96
C VAL A 431 15.20 5.41 -0.33
N GLU A 432 15.92 6.53 -0.22
CA GLU A 432 17.32 6.52 0.22
C GLU A 432 17.48 6.25 1.73
N ASN A 433 16.53 6.68 2.56
CA ASN A 433 16.56 6.49 4.01
C ASN A 433 15.23 5.95 4.55
N ASP A 434 15.18 4.68 4.98
CA ASP A 434 14.08 4.16 5.81
C ASP A 434 14.55 3.96 7.26
N THR A 435 14.26 4.95 8.10
CA THR A 435 14.76 4.97 9.49
C THR A 435 13.88 4.22 10.50
N GLN A 436 12.72 3.70 10.07
CA GLN A 436 11.75 3.03 10.95
C GLN A 436 11.48 1.56 10.56
N GLY A 437 12.08 1.09 9.47
CA GLY A 437 12.07 -0.31 9.04
C GLY A 437 10.80 -0.68 8.28
N GLY A 438 10.47 0.05 7.22
CA GLY A 438 9.42 -0.31 6.26
C GLY A 438 8.01 0.15 6.63
N ALA A 439 7.09 0.02 5.67
CA ALA A 439 5.67 0.26 5.89
C ALA A 439 5.07 -0.68 6.95
N THR A 440 4.06 -0.25 7.71
CA THR A 440 3.16 -1.18 8.41
C THR A 440 2.07 -1.63 7.46
N ILE A 441 1.95 -2.94 7.26
CA ILE A 441 0.91 -3.56 6.43
C ILE A 441 -0.09 -4.25 7.37
N LEU A 442 -1.31 -3.72 7.45
CA LEU A 442 -2.35 -4.21 8.33
C LEU A 442 -3.58 -4.64 7.54
N GLN A 443 -3.87 -5.94 7.56
CA GLN A 443 -5.08 -6.51 6.94
C GLN A 443 -6.33 -5.85 7.52
N ARG A 444 -7.20 -5.32 6.65
CA ARG A 444 -8.44 -4.64 7.02
C ARG A 444 -9.62 -5.62 6.96
N PRO A 445 -10.50 -5.66 7.97
CA PRO A 445 -11.70 -6.48 7.91
C PRO A 445 -12.65 -5.95 6.83
N HIS A 446 -13.28 -6.86 6.09
CA HIS A 446 -14.24 -6.50 5.04
C HIS A 446 -15.46 -5.81 5.65
N PRO A 447 -16.01 -4.76 5.01
CA PRO A 447 -17.27 -4.17 5.42
C PRO A 447 -18.37 -5.24 5.42
N ARG A 448 -18.79 -5.68 6.61
CA ARG A 448 -19.86 -6.67 6.74
C ARG A 448 -21.15 -6.05 6.23
N THR A 449 -21.79 -6.70 5.27
CA THR A 449 -23.21 -6.46 5.01
C THR A 449 -23.97 -6.69 6.33
N PRO A 450 -24.89 -5.79 6.74
CA PRO A 450 -25.61 -5.92 8.00
C PRO A 450 -26.66 -7.04 7.89
N SER A 451 -26.23 -8.28 8.05
CA SER A 451 -27.11 -9.43 8.13
C SER A 451 -27.95 -9.36 9.40
N THR A 452 -29.25 -9.11 9.24
CA THR A 452 -30.25 -9.03 10.31
C THR A 452 -30.59 -10.42 10.86
N VAL A 453 -29.57 -11.12 11.38
CA VAL A 453 -29.74 -12.33 12.17
C VAL A 453 -30.37 -11.93 13.51
N SER A 454 -31.71 -11.95 13.54
CA SER A 454 -32.46 -11.76 14.78
C SER A 454 -32.14 -12.91 15.73
N ALA A 455 -31.26 -12.64 16.70
CA ALA A 455 -30.83 -13.61 17.69
C ALA A 455 -31.96 -13.87 18.71
N ARG A 456 -32.96 -14.66 18.30
CA ARG A 456 -33.98 -15.24 19.18
C ARG A 456 -33.31 -16.23 20.14
N ARG A 457 -32.77 -15.67 21.23
CA ARG A 457 -32.19 -16.37 22.38
C ARG A 457 -33.20 -17.41 22.91
N PRO A 458 -32.91 -18.71 22.85
CA PRO A 458 -33.80 -19.72 23.41
C PRO A 458 -33.85 -19.62 24.94
N PRO A 459 -35.00 -19.96 25.57
CA PRO A 459 -35.16 -19.85 27.02
C PRO A 459 -34.32 -20.90 27.77
N SER A 460 -33.75 -20.49 28.91
CA SER A 460 -32.94 -21.37 29.75
C SER A 460 -33.79 -22.34 30.57
N ALA A 461 -33.73 -23.64 30.25
CA ALA A 461 -34.27 -24.69 31.09
C ALA A 461 -33.38 -24.95 32.32
N ARG A 462 -33.99 -25.06 33.51
CA ARG A 462 -33.29 -25.25 34.80
C ARG A 462 -34.09 -26.20 35.70
N SER A 463 -33.60 -27.43 35.96
CA SER A 463 -33.77 -28.17 37.23
C SER A 463 -33.21 -29.61 37.17
N ALA A 464 -32.72 -30.11 38.32
CA ALA A 464 -32.62 -31.50 38.82
C ALA A 464 -32.25 -32.67 37.87
N ARG A 465 -31.37 -33.62 38.25
CA ARG A 465 -31.27 -34.33 39.55
C ARG A 465 -29.83 -34.69 39.98
N ARG A 466 -29.70 -35.23 41.20
CA ARG A 466 -28.47 -35.77 41.84
C ARG A 466 -28.78 -37.16 42.46
N PRO A 467 -27.81 -38.08 42.50
CA PRO A 467 -27.26 -38.61 43.78
C PRO A 467 -25.70 -38.55 43.79
N THR A 468 -24.97 -38.15 44.84
CA THR A 468 -24.57 -38.85 46.10
C THR A 468 -23.88 -40.21 45.88
N ALA A 469 -22.71 -40.52 46.46
CA ALA A 469 -21.74 -39.77 47.31
C ALA A 469 -20.30 -40.39 47.12
N THR A 470 -19.25 -40.39 47.98
CA THR A 470 -19.04 -40.10 49.43
C THR A 470 -17.53 -39.93 49.76
N THR A 471 -17.17 -39.04 50.72
CA THR A 471 -15.87 -39.02 51.50
C THR A 471 -14.52 -38.82 50.74
N THR A 472 -13.40 -38.34 51.32
CA THR A 472 -13.01 -38.08 52.74
C THR A 472 -12.10 -36.84 52.90
N SER A 473 -11.89 -36.41 54.15
CA SER A 473 -10.96 -35.36 54.66
C SER A 473 -9.49 -35.51 54.23
N ARG A 474 -8.60 -34.50 54.31
CA ARG A 474 -8.14 -33.81 55.55
C ARG A 474 -7.38 -32.50 55.26
N ALA A 475 -7.22 -31.65 56.29
CA ALA A 475 -6.48 -30.38 56.22
C ALA A 475 -5.36 -30.29 57.28
N ARG A 476 -4.31 -29.51 57.00
CA ARG A 476 -3.44 -28.86 57.99
C ARG A 476 -2.74 -27.64 57.37
N ALA A 477 -2.37 -26.68 58.22
CA ALA A 477 -1.77 -25.40 57.83
C ALA A 477 -0.54 -25.08 58.73
N PRO A 478 -0.05 -23.84 58.90
CA PRO A 478 1.28 -23.44 58.40
C PRO A 478 2.25 -23.00 59.51
N LEU A 479 3.46 -22.54 59.13
CA LEU A 479 4.47 -21.67 59.80
C LEU A 479 5.85 -22.01 59.16
N ALA A 480 6.89 -21.17 59.13
CA ALA A 480 7.01 -19.70 59.11
C ALA A 480 8.44 -19.31 58.69
N THR A 481 8.63 -18.09 58.16
CA THR A 481 9.94 -17.42 58.03
C THR A 481 10.32 -16.74 59.35
N PRO A 482 11.60 -16.39 59.62
CA PRO A 482 12.04 -15.02 59.27
C PRO A 482 13.56 -14.76 59.06
N ARG A 483 13.85 -13.69 58.28
CA ARG A 483 15.01 -12.74 58.39
C ARG A 483 16.45 -13.24 58.10
N ALA A 484 17.41 -12.39 57.69
CA ALA A 484 17.37 -11.04 57.08
C ALA A 484 18.78 -10.58 56.63
N SER A 485 18.85 -9.47 55.84
CA SER A 485 20.01 -8.55 55.68
C SER A 485 21.22 -9.13 54.91
N THR A 486 21.90 -8.44 53.98
CA THR A 486 21.80 -7.11 53.33
C THR A 486 22.60 -7.20 51.98
N ARG A 487 22.71 -6.24 51.06
CA ARG A 487 22.51 -4.76 51.01
C ARG A 487 22.16 -4.36 49.54
N GLY A 488 21.92 -3.07 49.30
CA GLY A 488 21.96 -2.44 47.96
C GLY A 488 22.77 -1.13 48.01
N PRO A 489 22.67 -0.20 47.03
CA PRO A 489 21.93 -0.26 45.77
C PRO A 489 22.76 0.19 44.53
N SER A 490 22.10 0.36 43.38
CA SER A 490 22.35 1.32 42.27
C SER A 490 22.33 0.72 40.85
N SER A 491 22.00 1.59 39.89
CA SER A 491 21.95 1.43 38.42
C SER A 491 22.63 2.70 37.83
N PRO A 492 22.81 2.93 36.50
CA PRO A 492 22.17 2.28 35.35
C PRO A 492 23.09 2.13 34.09
N ALA A 493 22.43 2.03 32.92
CA ALA A 493 22.89 2.41 31.57
C ALA A 493 23.63 1.38 30.67
N ALA A 494 23.38 1.57 29.37
CA ALA A 494 24.05 1.01 28.19
C ALA A 494 24.78 2.20 27.48
N PRO A 495 25.16 2.17 26.18
CA PRO A 495 25.35 1.08 25.22
C PRO A 495 26.81 1.07 24.68
N CYS A 496 27.09 0.38 23.56
CA CYS A 496 28.40 0.50 22.89
C CYS A 496 28.30 0.32 21.36
N TRP A 497 28.32 1.44 20.61
CA TRP A 497 28.59 1.49 19.15
C TRP A 497 28.91 2.94 18.73
N ARG A 498 30.11 3.19 18.17
CA ARG A 498 30.40 4.24 17.17
C ARG A 498 31.72 3.93 16.45
N PRO A 499 31.92 4.37 15.20
CA PRO A 499 32.98 3.86 14.32
C PRO A 499 34.28 4.67 14.37
N SER A 500 35.37 4.06 13.88
CA SER A 500 36.60 4.75 13.48
C SER A 500 36.53 5.25 12.03
N THR A 501 37.32 6.27 11.71
CA THR A 501 37.31 6.96 10.41
C THR A 501 38.69 7.03 9.76
N SER A 502 38.68 7.47 8.50
CA SER A 502 39.78 8.04 7.69
C SER A 502 40.55 7.09 6.76
N TRP A 503 40.60 7.52 5.49
CA TRP A 503 41.66 7.30 4.51
C TRP A 503 41.86 8.61 3.74
N LEU A 504 43.09 8.92 3.34
CA LEU A 504 43.46 10.17 2.65
C LEU A 504 43.66 9.92 1.13
N PRO A 505 43.44 10.94 0.27
CA PRO A 505 43.55 10.79 -1.18
C PRO A 505 45.01 10.95 -1.69
N PRO A 506 45.35 10.34 -2.83
CA PRO A 506 46.60 10.62 -3.54
C PRO A 506 46.55 11.98 -4.26
N ARG A 507 47.73 12.57 -4.51
CA ARG A 507 47.90 13.78 -5.33
C ARG A 507 48.30 13.42 -6.77
N THR A 508 48.17 14.42 -7.65
CA THR A 508 48.90 14.54 -8.93
C THR A 508 50.42 14.65 -8.67
N SER A 509 51.34 14.59 -9.64
CA SER A 509 51.25 14.85 -11.09
C SER A 509 52.43 14.24 -11.87
N ALA A 510 52.19 13.87 -13.13
CA ALA A 510 53.15 13.97 -14.24
C ALA A 510 52.35 14.09 -15.55
#